data_AF-A0A0N4XAE5-F1
#
_entry.id   AF-A0A0N4XAE5-F1
#
_cell.length_a   1.000
_cell.length_b   1.000
_cell.length_c   1.000
_cell.angle_alpha   90.00
_cell.angle_beta   90.00
_cell.angle_gamma   90.00
#
_symmetry.space_group_name_H-M   'P 1'
#
loop_
_entity.id
_entity.type
_entity.pdbx_description
1 polymer ?
#
loop_
_entity_poly.entity_id
_entity_poly.type
_entity_poly.pdbx_seq_one_letter_code
_entity_poly.pdbx_strand_id
1 'polypeptide(L)'
;MLNIPFLTKFIQSTVKRQKVQVADSVDYLNYYVTSTMFAFFALAISAKQYFGSPIQCWVPSEFRGGWEKYAEDYCFIANSYYVPFEEEIPIDIEHRKDHISYYRWVPIMLALQAIMFFLPNWVWNMLHKQTAISPREFLKEAEKVRFAVGEKRDKEIESLTNYFMETVAVFQHGTKENNKYTTPRSGYNATLLYLLTKAAYVTNIIVQIIILNHFLGQNYLHWGYEMTSNIIRGNEWKETEVFPRVIMCDFQV
;
A
#
# COMPACT_ATOMS: atom_id res chain seq x y z
N MET A 1 -6.45 13.55 21.80
CA MET A 1 -6.20 12.34 20.95
C MET A 1 -7.18 11.27 21.38
N LEU A 2 -8.18 10.95 20.55
CA LEU A 2 -9.17 9.90 20.84
C LEU A 2 -8.46 8.54 20.96
N ASN A 3 -8.28 8.08 22.19
CA ASN A 3 -7.63 6.80 22.48
C ASN A 3 -8.67 5.69 22.32
N ILE A 4 -8.92 5.27 21.08
CA ILE A 4 -9.77 4.12 20.79
C ILE A 4 -8.92 2.87 21.06
N PRO A 5 -9.14 2.13 22.16
CA PRO A 5 -8.23 1.07 22.62
C PRO A 5 -8.08 -0.09 21.62
N PHE A 6 -9.07 -0.29 20.75
CA PHE A 6 -9.02 -1.26 19.67
C PHE A 6 -8.05 -0.83 18.55
N LEU A 7 -8.13 0.44 18.12
CA LEU A 7 -7.25 0.97 17.08
C LEU A 7 -5.81 1.05 17.56
N THR A 8 -5.57 1.47 18.80
CA THR A 8 -4.21 1.51 19.35
C THR A 8 -3.60 0.12 19.50
N LYS A 9 -4.37 -0.90 19.94
CA LYS A 9 -3.91 -2.30 19.92
C LYS A 9 -3.68 -2.82 18.50
N PHE A 10 -4.57 -2.53 17.57
CA PHE A 10 -4.44 -2.94 16.16
C PHE A 10 -3.19 -2.32 15.53
N ILE A 11 -3.01 -1.01 15.66
CA ILE A 11 -1.82 -0.27 15.19
C ILE A 11 -0.56 -0.79 15.88
N GLN A 12 -0.55 -0.98 17.20
CA GLN A 12 0.63 -1.51 17.91
C GLN A 12 0.95 -2.98 17.55
N SER A 13 -0.03 -3.79 17.15
CA SER A 13 0.23 -5.16 16.72
C SER A 13 0.69 -5.26 15.27
N THR A 14 0.26 -4.30 14.44
CA THR A 14 0.38 -4.34 12.98
C THR A 14 1.50 -3.45 12.44
N VAL A 15 1.65 -2.25 13.02
CA VAL A 15 2.66 -1.23 12.65
C VAL A 15 3.92 -1.36 13.51
N LYS A 16 3.87 -2.01 14.68
CA LYS A 16 5.10 -2.20 15.45
C LYS A 16 5.99 -3.21 14.73
N ARG A 17 7.17 -2.74 14.30
CA ARG A 17 8.26 -3.56 13.76
C ARG A 17 8.44 -4.79 14.63
N GLN A 18 8.11 -5.97 14.11
CA GLN A 18 8.41 -7.21 14.82
C GLN A 18 9.92 -7.39 14.76
N LYS A 19 10.58 -7.27 15.92
CA LYS A 19 12.05 -7.37 16.05
C LYS A 19 12.60 -8.72 15.55
N VAL A 20 11.78 -9.76 15.60
CA VAL A 20 12.12 -11.13 15.18
C VAL A 20 11.08 -11.58 14.17
N GLN A 21 11.07 -10.94 13.00
CA GLN A 21 10.24 -11.36 11.88
C GLN A 21 11.14 -12.03 10.85
N VAL A 22 10.69 -13.17 10.32
CA VAL A 22 11.27 -13.87 9.16
C VAL A 22 10.89 -13.06 7.91
N ALA A 23 11.28 -11.79 7.87
CA ALA A 23 10.96 -10.86 6.82
C ALA A 23 12.27 -10.31 6.30
N ASP A 24 12.48 -10.48 4.99
CA ASP A 24 13.67 -9.94 4.34
C ASP A 24 13.57 -8.42 4.23
N SER A 25 14.69 -7.75 3.96
CA SER A 25 14.70 -6.29 3.72
C SER A 25 13.69 -5.86 2.66
N VAL A 26 13.46 -6.69 1.64
CA VAL A 26 12.50 -6.46 0.56
C VAL A 26 11.05 -6.56 1.06
N ASP A 27 10.75 -7.52 1.94
CA ASP A 27 9.40 -7.65 2.51
C ASP A 27 9.11 -6.43 3.37
N TYR A 28 10.06 -6.05 4.22
CA TYR A 28 9.97 -4.86 5.06
C TYR A 28 9.71 -3.59 4.24
N LEU A 29 10.42 -3.41 3.11
CA LEU A 29 10.18 -2.27 2.23
C LEU A 29 8.73 -2.26 1.73
N ASN A 30 8.20 -3.39 1.29
CA ASN A 30 6.85 -3.49 0.73
C ASN A 30 5.75 -3.35 1.79
N TYR A 31 5.70 -4.26 2.78
CA TYR A 31 4.58 -4.31 3.71
C TYR A 31 4.60 -3.19 4.74
N TYR A 32 5.79 -2.69 5.11
CA TYR A 32 5.93 -1.71 6.18
C TYR A 32 6.14 -0.30 5.62
N VAL A 33 7.24 -0.08 4.89
CA VAL A 33 7.61 1.26 4.43
C VAL A 33 6.60 1.79 3.42
N THR A 34 6.38 1.06 2.32
CA THR A 34 5.47 1.48 1.25
C THR A 34 4.02 1.58 1.74
N SER A 35 3.52 0.59 2.48
CA SER A 35 2.16 0.63 3.04
C SER A 35 1.96 1.81 4.00
N THR A 36 2.90 2.04 4.94
CA THR A 36 2.79 3.16 5.89
C THR A 36 2.89 4.51 5.19
N MET A 37 3.74 4.63 4.17
CA MET A 37 3.84 5.84 3.35
C MET A 37 2.51 6.15 2.65
N PHE A 38 1.89 5.16 2.01
CA PHE A 38 0.58 5.35 1.37
C PHE A 38 -0.52 5.66 2.38
N ALA A 39 -0.55 4.98 3.53
CA ALA A 39 -1.50 5.29 4.60
C ALA A 39 -1.32 6.72 5.12
N PHE A 40 -0.08 7.18 5.29
CA PHE A 40 0.22 8.55 5.70
C PHE A 40 -0.29 9.57 4.69
N PHE A 41 0.00 9.41 3.40
CA PHE A 41 -0.49 10.34 2.37
C PHE A 41 -2.01 10.28 2.20
N ALA A 42 -2.62 9.11 2.30
CA ALA A 42 -4.08 8.97 2.31
C ALA A 42 -4.70 9.81 3.44
N LEU A 43 -4.16 9.73 4.66
CA LEU A 43 -4.62 10.52 5.80
C LEU A 43 -4.33 12.02 5.62
N ALA A 44 -3.15 12.39 5.13
CA ALA A 44 -2.76 13.78 4.93
C ALA A 44 -3.65 14.49 3.90
N ILE A 45 -3.91 13.85 2.77
CA ILE A 45 -4.80 14.40 1.73
C ILE A 45 -6.23 14.42 2.23
N SER A 46 -6.69 13.36 2.91
CA SER A 46 -8.03 13.37 3.53
C SER A 46 -8.19 14.53 4.50
N ALA A 47 -7.19 14.80 5.35
CA ALA A 47 -7.25 15.92 6.29
C ALA A 47 -7.38 17.26 5.54
N LYS A 48 -6.66 17.45 4.44
CA LYS A 48 -6.79 18.65 3.59
C LYS A 48 -8.17 18.74 2.95
N GLN A 49 -8.76 17.63 2.54
CA GLN A 49 -10.05 17.58 1.86
C GLN A 49 -11.24 17.79 2.81
N TYR A 50 -11.16 17.32 4.07
CA TYR A 50 -12.24 17.45 5.05
C TYR A 50 -12.18 18.72 5.90
N PHE A 51 -10.97 19.21 6.20
CA PHE A 51 -10.79 20.37 7.09
C PHE A 51 -10.20 21.60 6.40
N GLY A 52 -9.66 21.45 5.19
CA GLY A 52 -9.21 22.56 4.35
C GLY A 52 -10.17 22.81 3.19
N SER A 53 -9.77 23.70 2.29
CA SER A 53 -10.44 23.87 1.00
C SER A 53 -9.74 23.00 -0.06
N PRO A 54 -10.40 21.97 -0.62
CA PRO A 54 -9.80 21.10 -1.62
C PRO A 54 -9.65 21.80 -2.98
N ILE A 55 -10.50 22.78 -3.26
CA ILE A 55 -10.48 23.64 -4.45
C ILE A 55 -10.75 25.09 -4.03
N GLN A 56 -10.31 26.03 -4.86
CA GLN A 56 -10.63 27.45 -4.74
C GLN A 56 -11.21 27.89 -6.07
N CYS A 57 -12.41 28.46 -6.04
CA CYS A 57 -13.13 28.85 -7.24
C CYS A 57 -13.02 30.35 -7.47
N TRP A 58 -12.75 30.75 -8.72
CA TRP A 58 -12.87 32.13 -9.14
C TRP A 58 -14.35 32.46 -9.40
N VAL A 59 -15.05 32.93 -8.37
CA VAL A 59 -16.48 33.24 -8.42
C VAL A 59 -16.75 34.73 -8.66
N PRO A 60 -17.94 35.11 -9.17
CA PRO A 60 -18.34 36.52 -9.29
C PRO A 60 -18.29 37.27 -7.95
N SER A 61 -18.06 38.58 -8.01
CA SER A 61 -17.87 39.44 -6.82
C SER A 61 -19.10 39.52 -5.88
N GLU A 62 -20.26 39.14 -6.40
CA GLU A 62 -21.54 39.06 -5.71
C GLU A 62 -21.60 37.85 -4.76
N PHE A 63 -20.83 36.79 -5.05
CA PHE A 63 -20.81 35.57 -4.25
C PHE A 63 -19.89 35.78 -3.05
N ARG A 64 -20.47 36.24 -1.95
CA ARG A 64 -19.71 36.48 -0.71
C ARG A 64 -20.01 35.44 0.35
N GLY A 65 -18.95 34.92 0.97
CA GLY A 65 -19.04 34.07 2.16
C GLY A 65 -19.67 32.71 1.87
N GLY A 66 -20.96 32.55 2.15
CA GLY A 66 -21.66 31.25 2.01
C GLY A 66 -21.82 30.79 0.57
N TRP A 67 -22.07 31.72 -0.36
CA TRP A 67 -22.24 31.40 -1.78
C TRP A 67 -20.93 30.95 -2.45
N GLU A 68 -19.81 31.55 -2.06
CA GLU A 68 -18.46 31.14 -2.48
C GLU A 68 -18.18 29.70 -2.04
N LYS A 69 -18.39 29.39 -0.76
CA LYS A 69 -18.22 28.03 -0.23
C LYS A 69 -19.13 27.01 -0.91
N TYR A 70 -20.39 27.38 -1.17
CA TYR A 70 -21.31 26.51 -1.91
C TYR A 70 -20.82 26.23 -3.33
N ALA A 71 -20.31 27.24 -4.03
CA ALA A 71 -19.75 27.06 -5.37
C ALA A 71 -18.49 26.18 -5.34
N GLU A 72 -17.61 26.37 -4.35
CA GLU A 72 -16.43 25.51 -4.14
C GLU A 72 -16.82 24.04 -3.88
N ASP A 73 -17.76 23.80 -2.97
CA ASP A 73 -18.24 22.45 -2.64
C ASP A 73 -18.95 21.80 -3.85
N TYR A 74 -19.79 22.57 -4.54
CA TYR A 74 -20.47 22.13 -5.76
C TYR A 74 -19.44 21.73 -6.81
N CYS A 75 -18.47 22.59 -7.12
CA CYS A 75 -17.48 22.34 -8.15
C CYS A 75 -16.50 21.22 -7.78
N PHE A 76 -16.23 21.02 -6.50
CA PHE A 76 -15.42 19.90 -6.06
C PHE A 76 -16.13 18.56 -6.28
N ILE A 77 -17.45 18.49 -6.06
CA ILE A 77 -18.25 17.26 -6.18
C ILE A 77 -18.72 17.05 -7.62
N ALA A 78 -18.98 18.12 -8.37
CA ALA A 78 -19.39 18.10 -9.77
C ALA A 78 -18.23 17.71 -10.69
N ASN A 79 -18.55 17.40 -11.95
CA ASN A 79 -17.54 17.11 -12.94
C ASN A 79 -16.88 18.41 -13.44
N SER A 80 -15.55 18.41 -13.42
CA SER A 80 -14.70 19.48 -13.94
C SER A 80 -13.96 19.02 -15.18
N TYR A 81 -13.63 19.94 -16.07
CA TYR A 81 -12.89 19.66 -17.30
C TYR A 81 -11.73 20.62 -17.48
N TYR A 82 -10.75 20.22 -18.28
CA TYR A 82 -9.62 21.07 -18.63
C TYR A 82 -9.84 21.70 -20.00
N VAL A 83 -9.50 22.98 -20.12
CA VAL A 83 -9.43 23.70 -21.39
C VAL A 83 -8.11 24.48 -21.38
N PRO A 84 -7.26 24.33 -22.41
CA PRO A 84 -6.06 25.16 -22.56
C PRO A 84 -6.41 26.64 -22.57
N PHE A 85 -5.53 27.49 -22.03
CA PHE A 85 -5.79 28.94 -21.93
C PHE A 85 -5.91 29.64 -23.29
N GLU A 86 -5.30 29.07 -24.32
CA GLU A 86 -5.30 29.60 -25.68
C GLU A 86 -6.57 29.23 -26.48
N GLU A 87 -7.41 28.33 -25.96
CA GLU A 87 -8.61 27.84 -26.63
C GLU A 87 -9.89 28.46 -26.04
N GLU A 88 -10.89 28.66 -26.90
CA GLU A 88 -12.21 29.10 -26.44
C GLU A 88 -12.96 27.94 -25.78
N ILE A 89 -13.74 28.26 -24.74
CA ILE A 89 -14.55 27.26 -24.03
C ILE A 89 -15.59 26.68 -25.00
N PRO A 90 -15.58 25.35 -25.27
CA PRO A 90 -16.50 24.73 -26.22
C PRO A 90 -17.96 24.99 -25.83
N ILE A 91 -18.83 25.34 -26.79
CA ILE A 91 -20.25 25.59 -26.51
C ILE A 91 -21.00 24.27 -26.25
N ASP A 92 -20.62 23.22 -26.97
CA ASP A 92 -21.24 21.90 -26.84
C ASP A 92 -20.83 21.20 -25.55
N ILE A 93 -21.84 20.85 -24.74
CA ILE A 93 -21.67 20.14 -23.46
C ILE A 93 -20.98 18.78 -23.69
N GLU A 94 -21.16 18.16 -24.86
CA GLU A 94 -20.49 16.89 -25.18
C GLU A 94 -18.97 17.01 -25.33
N HIS A 95 -18.45 18.18 -25.71
CA HIS A 95 -17.01 18.41 -25.84
C HIS A 95 -16.36 18.75 -24.49
N ARG A 96 -17.14 19.00 -23.44
CA ARG A 96 -16.69 19.27 -22.06
C ARG A 96 -16.57 17.98 -21.21
N LYS A 97 -16.49 16.81 -21.85
CA LYS A 97 -16.60 15.48 -21.23
C LYS A 97 -15.35 14.94 -20.56
N ASP A 98 -14.19 15.60 -20.67
CA ASP A 98 -12.99 15.16 -19.96
C ASP A 98 -13.11 15.46 -18.47
N HIS A 99 -13.77 14.56 -17.76
CA HIS A 99 -14.11 14.71 -16.37
C HIS A 99 -12.93 14.32 -15.48
N ILE A 100 -12.29 15.33 -14.91
CA ILE A 100 -11.19 15.19 -13.97
C ILE A 100 -11.77 14.90 -12.58
N SER A 101 -12.13 13.63 -12.35
CA SER A 101 -12.72 13.20 -11.08
C SER A 101 -11.71 12.59 -10.10
N TYR A 102 -10.50 12.23 -10.57
CA TYR A 102 -9.56 11.44 -9.78
C TYR A 102 -9.13 12.15 -8.48
N TYR A 103 -9.02 13.49 -8.46
CA TYR A 103 -8.62 14.25 -7.26
C TYR A 103 -9.45 13.92 -6.01
N ARG A 104 -10.75 13.68 -6.19
CA ARG A 104 -11.68 13.32 -5.10
C ARG A 104 -11.40 11.92 -4.53
N TRP A 105 -10.93 11.01 -5.38
CA TRP A 105 -10.76 9.59 -5.10
C TRP A 105 -9.34 9.20 -4.73
N VAL A 106 -8.35 10.07 -4.92
CA VAL A 106 -6.93 9.83 -4.58
C VAL A 106 -6.77 9.30 -3.15
N PRO A 107 -7.39 9.87 -2.09
CA PRO A 107 -7.17 9.36 -0.73
C PRO A 107 -7.68 7.93 -0.54
N ILE A 108 -8.82 7.60 -1.16
CA ILE A 108 -9.42 6.26 -1.10
C ILE A 108 -8.54 5.26 -1.84
N MET A 109 -8.04 5.65 -3.02
CA MET A 109 -7.11 4.81 -3.78
C MET A 109 -5.84 4.56 -2.97
N LEU A 110 -5.18 5.58 -2.43
CA LEU A 110 -3.97 5.41 -1.61
C LEU A 110 -4.22 4.50 -0.38
N ALA A 111 -5.39 4.60 0.26
CA ALA A 111 -5.75 3.70 1.35
C ALA A 111 -5.90 2.25 0.89
N LEU A 112 -6.52 2.01 -0.27
CA LEU A 112 -6.62 0.68 -0.88
C LEU A 112 -5.22 0.13 -1.22
N GLN A 113 -4.35 0.95 -1.81
CA GLN A 113 -2.98 0.56 -2.14
C GLN A 113 -2.20 0.19 -0.86
N ALA A 114 -2.36 0.96 0.23
CA ALA A 114 -1.74 0.65 1.51
C ALA A 114 -2.16 -0.73 2.06
N ILE A 115 -3.45 -1.07 1.97
CA ILE A 115 -3.99 -2.36 2.40
C ILE A 115 -3.44 -3.50 1.54
N MET A 116 -3.40 -3.33 0.23
CA MET A 116 -2.91 -4.34 -0.70
C MET A 116 -1.42 -4.64 -0.50
N PHE A 117 -0.58 -3.65 -0.21
CA PHE A 117 0.83 -3.87 0.16
C PHE A 117 0.99 -4.58 1.50
N PHE A 118 0.06 -4.40 2.42
CA PHE A 118 0.07 -5.06 3.73
C PHE A 118 -0.39 -6.54 3.64
N LEU A 119 -1.29 -6.87 2.71
CA LEU A 119 -1.98 -8.16 2.62
C LEU A 119 -1.05 -9.39 2.50
N PRO A 120 0.00 -9.42 1.64
CA PRO A 120 0.88 -10.58 1.52
C PRO A 120 1.55 -10.97 2.85
N ASN A 121 2.02 -9.98 3.63
CA ASN A 121 2.60 -10.24 4.95
C ASN A 121 1.56 -10.76 5.94
N TRP A 122 0.34 -10.22 5.91
CA TRP A 122 -0.74 -10.67 6.78
C TRP A 122 -1.11 -12.14 6.49
N VAL A 123 -1.22 -12.51 5.21
CA VAL A 123 -1.46 -13.90 4.77
C VAL A 123 -0.32 -14.82 5.21
N TRP A 124 0.93 -14.41 5.03
CA TRP A 124 2.09 -15.17 5.54
C TRP A 124 2.00 -15.41 7.05
N ASN A 125 1.69 -14.38 7.83
CA ASN A 125 1.59 -14.45 9.30
C ASN A 125 0.43 -15.33 9.79
N MET A 126 -0.60 -15.51 8.96
CA MET A 126 -1.70 -16.43 9.22
C MET A 126 -1.34 -17.88 8.87
N LEU A 127 -0.74 -18.09 7.69
CA LEU A 127 -0.50 -19.43 7.13
C LEU A 127 0.76 -20.11 7.66
N HIS A 128 1.83 -19.37 8.00
CA HIS A 128 3.07 -19.99 8.52
C HIS A 128 2.88 -20.67 9.89
N LYS A 129 1.75 -20.42 10.58
CA LYS A 129 1.43 -21.12 11.84
C LYS A 129 0.96 -22.55 11.62
N GLN A 130 0.50 -22.86 10.40
CA GLN A 130 0.04 -24.18 10.03
C GLN A 130 1.18 -25.06 9.51
N THR A 131 2.30 -24.45 9.12
CA THR A 131 3.50 -25.19 8.70
C THR A 131 4.19 -25.83 9.89
N ALA A 132 4.73 -27.03 9.68
CA ALA A 132 5.43 -27.78 10.73
C ALA A 132 6.72 -27.08 11.22
N ILE A 133 7.26 -26.15 10.43
CA ILE A 133 8.43 -25.34 10.76
C ILE A 133 7.92 -23.96 11.18
N SER A 134 8.29 -23.51 12.38
CA SER A 134 8.09 -22.13 12.84
C SER A 134 9.41 -21.35 12.77
N PRO A 135 9.75 -20.72 11.63
CA PRO A 135 11.04 -20.04 11.46
C PRO A 135 11.27 -18.87 12.43
N ARG A 136 10.20 -18.29 13.01
CA ARG A 136 10.29 -17.26 14.06
C ARG A 136 10.94 -17.77 15.34
N GLU A 137 10.58 -18.98 15.77
CA GLU A 137 11.13 -19.57 17.00
C GLU A 137 12.60 -19.94 16.79
N PHE A 138 12.96 -20.47 15.61
CA PHE A 138 14.36 -20.70 15.24
C PHE A 138 15.21 -19.42 15.32
N LEU A 139 14.73 -18.32 14.75
CA LEU A 139 15.44 -17.04 14.80
C LEU A 139 15.56 -16.53 16.24
N LYS A 140 14.53 -16.72 17.06
CA LYS A 140 14.52 -16.30 18.47
C LYS A 140 15.52 -17.10 19.31
N GLU A 141 15.56 -18.42 19.15
CA GLU A 141 16.55 -19.27 19.83
C GLU A 141 17.97 -18.96 19.34
N ALA A 142 18.17 -18.78 18.02
CA ALA A 142 19.45 -18.36 17.47
C ALA A 142 19.90 -16.97 17.96
N GLU A 143 18.98 -16.04 18.16
CA GLU A 143 19.27 -14.72 18.72
C GLU A 143 19.77 -14.82 20.17
N LYS A 144 19.23 -15.73 20.99
CA LYS A 144 19.75 -15.96 22.36
C LYS A 144 21.20 -16.41 22.35
N VAL A 145 21.57 -17.31 21.42
CA VAL A 145 22.95 -17.79 21.26
C VAL A 145 23.90 -16.63 20.96
N ARG A 146 23.48 -15.66 20.14
CA ARG A 146 24.29 -14.48 19.80
C ARG A 146 24.69 -13.64 21.02
N PHE A 147 23.82 -13.54 22.02
CA PHE A 147 24.06 -12.74 23.23
C PHE A 147 24.61 -13.56 24.41
N ALA A 148 24.71 -14.88 24.28
CA ALA A 148 25.23 -15.77 25.32
C ALA A 148 26.75 -15.97 25.20
N VAL A 149 27.43 -16.12 26.35
CA VAL A 149 28.89 -16.31 26.43
C VAL A 149 29.22 -17.45 27.40
N GLY A 150 30.30 -18.19 27.14
CA GLY A 150 30.78 -19.29 27.98
C GLY A 150 29.81 -20.47 28.04
N GLU A 151 29.72 -21.11 29.20
CA GLU A 151 28.86 -22.30 29.44
C GLU A 151 27.37 -22.05 29.11
N LYS A 152 26.90 -20.81 29.27
CA LYS A 152 25.54 -20.43 28.90
C LYS A 152 25.33 -20.55 27.38
N ARG A 153 26.32 -20.19 26.57
CA ARG A 153 26.23 -20.29 25.11
C ARG A 153 26.13 -21.76 24.68
N ASP A 154 26.90 -22.63 25.31
CA ASP A 154 26.91 -24.06 24.98
C ASP A 154 25.55 -24.71 25.28
N LYS A 155 24.91 -24.35 26.40
CA LYS A 155 23.53 -24.75 26.72
C LYS A 155 22.49 -24.25 25.71
N GLU A 156 22.59 -22.99 25.27
CA GLU A 156 21.67 -22.43 24.26
C GLU A 156 21.88 -23.08 22.88
N ILE A 157 23.13 -23.42 22.52
CA ILE A 157 23.46 -24.17 21.29
C ILE A 157 22.87 -25.58 21.34
N GLU A 158 22.98 -26.27 22.48
CA GLU A 158 22.40 -27.59 22.69
C GLU A 158 20.86 -27.54 22.56
N SER A 159 20.22 -26.55 23.19
CA SER A 159 18.78 -26.31 23.08
C SER A 159 18.34 -26.08 21.62
N LEU A 160 19.04 -25.22 20.88
CA LEU A 160 18.78 -24.96 19.47
C LEU A 160 18.95 -26.22 18.60
N THR A 161 19.97 -27.02 18.89
CA THR A 161 20.26 -28.27 18.15
C THR A 161 19.18 -29.31 18.40
N ASN A 162 18.75 -29.49 19.65
CA ASN A 162 17.67 -30.40 20.01
C ASN A 162 16.36 -29.99 19.32
N TYR A 163 16.04 -28.70 19.32
CA TYR A 163 14.85 -28.19 18.63
C TYR A 163 14.89 -28.42 17.10
N PHE A 164 16.06 -28.26 16.48
CA PHE A 164 16.25 -28.57 15.06
C PHE A 164 16.07 -30.07 14.78
N MET A 165 16.67 -30.92 15.60
CA MET A 165 16.56 -32.38 15.47
C MET A 165 15.11 -32.87 15.64
N GLU A 166 14.38 -32.34 16.62
CA GLU A 166 12.94 -32.63 16.80
C GLU A 166 12.12 -32.22 15.56
N THR A 167 12.41 -31.04 15.01
CA THR A 167 11.72 -30.54 13.81
C THR A 167 12.02 -31.41 12.59
N VAL A 168 13.26 -31.87 12.40
CA VAL A 168 13.66 -32.76 11.30
C VAL A 168 13.06 -34.16 11.48
N ALA A 169 12.98 -34.68 12.71
CA ALA A 169 12.42 -35.98 13.02
C ALA A 169 10.93 -36.09 12.61
N VAL A 170 10.17 -34.99 12.68
CA VAL A 170 8.77 -34.91 12.19
C VAL A 170 8.69 -35.21 10.69
N PHE A 171 9.68 -34.83 9.89
CA PHE A 171 9.71 -35.09 8.44
C PHE A 171 10.24 -36.49 8.10
N GLN A 172 11.03 -37.09 8.99
CA GLN A 172 11.73 -38.35 8.74
C GLN A 172 10.87 -39.58 9.07
N HIS A 173 9.93 -39.45 10.02
CA HIS A 173 8.88 -40.45 10.24
C HIS A 173 7.82 -40.37 9.14
N GLY A 174 8.16 -40.93 7.97
CA GLY A 174 7.19 -41.22 6.92
C GLY A 174 6.11 -42.14 7.45
N THR A 175 4.90 -41.59 7.64
CA THR A 175 3.70 -42.34 7.97
C THR A 175 3.43 -43.37 6.87
N LYS A 176 3.77 -44.63 7.17
CA LYS A 176 3.22 -45.83 6.54
C LYS A 176 1.78 -46.12 6.99
N GLU A 177 1.08 -45.18 7.61
CA GLU A 177 -0.28 -45.39 8.09
C GLU A 177 -1.34 -44.73 7.20
N ASN A 178 -2.22 -45.60 6.70
CA ASN A 178 -3.42 -45.34 5.93
C ASN A 178 -4.43 -44.46 6.70
N ASN A 179 -4.21 -43.14 6.78
CA ASN A 179 -5.26 -42.23 7.22
C ASN A 179 -5.47 -41.07 6.24
N LYS A 180 -6.71 -40.92 5.79
CA LYS A 180 -7.08 -40.38 4.47
C LYS A 180 -7.22 -38.86 4.41
N TYR A 181 -6.89 -38.09 5.45
CA TYR A 181 -7.18 -36.64 5.47
C TYR A 181 -6.19 -35.78 6.27
N THR A 182 -4.94 -36.18 6.43
CA THR A 182 -3.90 -35.29 6.96
C THR A 182 -2.91 -34.98 5.85
N THR A 183 -2.96 -33.76 5.32
CA THR A 183 -1.93 -33.23 4.41
C THR A 183 -0.56 -33.55 5.03
N PRO A 184 0.36 -34.21 4.30
CA PRO A 184 1.65 -34.55 4.86
C PRO A 184 2.31 -33.25 5.31
N ARG A 185 2.66 -33.16 6.59
CA ARG A 185 3.50 -32.09 7.14
C ARG A 185 4.90 -32.28 6.55
N SER A 186 5.06 -31.93 5.28
CA SER A 186 6.32 -31.94 4.55
C SER A 186 6.96 -30.55 4.63
N GLY A 187 8.29 -30.49 4.74
CA GLY A 187 9.04 -29.24 4.72
C GLY A 187 8.81 -28.43 3.43
N TYR A 188 8.41 -29.10 2.35
CA TYR A 188 8.01 -28.48 1.08
C TYR A 188 6.86 -27.47 1.22
N ASN A 189 5.93 -27.67 2.17
CA ASN A 189 4.80 -26.75 2.35
C ASN A 189 5.27 -25.37 2.82
N ALA A 190 6.31 -25.30 3.66
CA ALA A 190 6.84 -24.05 4.16
C ALA A 190 7.62 -23.27 3.08
N THR A 191 8.43 -23.98 2.28
CA THR A 191 9.15 -23.37 1.16
C THR A 191 8.20 -22.91 0.05
N LEU A 192 7.18 -23.70 -0.28
CA LEU A 192 6.15 -23.32 -1.23
C LEU A 192 5.39 -22.07 -0.76
N LEU A 193 4.97 -22.03 0.51
CA LEU A 193 4.29 -20.87 1.09
C LEU A 193 5.16 -19.60 0.99
N TYR A 194 6.47 -19.71 1.24
CA TYR A 194 7.39 -18.60 1.15
C TYR A 194 7.50 -18.09 -0.30
N LEU A 195 7.71 -18.99 -1.27
CA LEU A 195 7.77 -18.64 -2.68
C LEU A 195 6.46 -18.02 -3.19
N LEU A 196 5.30 -18.54 -2.77
CA LEU A 196 3.99 -17.98 -3.10
C LEU A 196 3.82 -16.57 -2.52
N THR A 197 4.31 -16.32 -1.30
CA THR A 197 4.28 -14.98 -0.70
C THR A 197 5.13 -14.00 -1.50
N LYS A 198 6.31 -14.42 -1.96
CA LYS A 198 7.17 -13.59 -2.84
C LYS A 198 6.51 -13.31 -4.19
N ALA A 199 5.91 -14.33 -4.82
CA ALA A 199 5.15 -14.15 -6.05
C ALA A 199 3.96 -13.21 -5.84
N ALA A 200 3.29 -13.26 -4.69
CA ALA A 200 2.20 -12.35 -4.33
C ALA A 200 2.68 -10.90 -4.20
N TYR A 201 3.87 -10.63 -3.64
CA TYR A 201 4.44 -9.27 -3.64
C TYR A 201 4.71 -8.74 -5.04
N VAL A 202 5.33 -9.56 -5.91
CA VAL A 202 5.60 -9.17 -7.31
C VAL A 202 4.30 -8.91 -8.06
N THR A 203 3.32 -9.80 -7.92
CA THR A 203 2.00 -9.65 -8.52
C THR A 203 1.31 -8.39 -8.00
N ASN A 204 1.39 -8.13 -6.70
CA ASN A 204 0.86 -6.90 -6.12
C ASN A 204 1.49 -5.67 -6.77
N ILE A 205 2.81 -5.58 -6.91
CA ILE A 205 3.47 -4.43 -7.57
C ILE A 205 2.95 -4.23 -8.99
N ILE A 206 2.81 -5.29 -9.78
CA ILE A 206 2.26 -5.21 -11.15
C ILE A 206 0.83 -4.69 -11.13
N VAL A 207 -0.02 -5.24 -10.27
CA VAL A 207 -1.42 -4.82 -10.12
C VAL A 207 -1.52 -3.35 -9.69
N GLN A 208 -0.64 -2.90 -8.78
CA GLN A 208 -0.60 -1.51 -8.31
C GLN A 208 -0.30 -0.53 -9.45
N ILE A 209 0.65 -0.89 -10.32
CA ILE A 209 0.99 -0.09 -11.50
C ILE A 209 -0.20 -0.02 -12.47
N ILE A 210 -0.87 -1.15 -12.71
CA ILE A 210 -2.06 -1.21 -13.58
C ILE A 210 -3.20 -0.37 -13.01
N ILE A 211 -3.48 -0.48 -11.71
CA ILE A 211 -4.50 0.32 -11.02
C ILE A 211 -4.20 1.81 -11.18
N LEU A 212 -2.94 2.21 -10.94
CA LEU A 212 -2.54 3.62 -11.04
C LEU A 212 -2.67 4.14 -12.48
N ASN A 213 -2.25 3.35 -13.48
CA ASN A 213 -2.38 3.71 -14.89
C ASN A 213 -3.85 3.81 -15.32
N HIS A 214 -4.72 2.93 -14.85
CA HIS A 214 -6.15 3.03 -15.14
C HIS A 214 -6.79 4.23 -14.43
N PHE A 215 -6.39 4.50 -13.19
CA PHE A 215 -6.95 5.57 -12.36
C PHE A 215 -6.61 6.98 -12.85
N LEU A 216 -5.38 7.20 -13.32
CA LEU A 216 -4.90 8.51 -13.81
C LEU A 216 -5.14 8.71 -15.32
N GLY A 217 -5.49 7.66 -16.06
CA GLY A 217 -5.70 7.69 -17.50
C GLY A 217 -4.73 6.78 -18.25
N GLN A 218 -5.22 6.10 -19.29
CA GLN A 218 -4.61 4.91 -19.90
C GLN A 218 -3.15 5.06 -20.42
N ASN A 219 -2.60 6.28 -20.49
CA ASN A 219 -1.25 6.59 -20.96
C ASN A 219 -0.28 7.09 -19.87
N TYR A 220 -0.64 6.98 -18.58
CA TYR A 220 0.16 7.52 -17.47
C TYR A 220 1.60 6.98 -17.41
N LEU A 221 1.83 5.71 -17.74
CA LEU A 221 3.19 5.14 -17.71
C LEU A 221 4.15 5.83 -18.71
N HIS A 222 3.66 6.17 -19.90
CA HIS A 222 4.44 6.93 -20.88
C HIS A 222 4.70 8.34 -20.37
N TRP A 223 3.65 8.99 -19.84
CA TRP A 223 3.75 10.32 -19.24
C TRP A 223 4.79 10.39 -18.13
N GLY A 224 4.82 9.43 -17.21
CA GLY A 224 5.78 9.41 -16.09
C GLY A 224 7.24 9.35 -16.55
N TYR A 225 7.52 8.54 -17.57
CA TYR A 225 8.86 8.46 -18.17
C TYR A 225 9.25 9.75 -18.88
N GLU A 226 8.36 10.27 -19.73
CA GLU A 226 8.58 11.51 -20.49
C GLU A 226 8.82 12.71 -19.57
N MET A 227 7.96 12.86 -18.56
CA MET A 227 8.06 13.88 -17.53
C MET A 227 9.40 13.84 -16.78
N THR A 228 9.82 12.65 -16.32
CA THR A 228 11.10 12.48 -15.61
C THR A 228 12.29 12.83 -16.52
N SER A 229 12.24 12.38 -17.78
CA SER A 229 13.26 12.71 -18.78
C SER A 229 13.33 14.20 -19.07
N ASN A 230 12.20 14.88 -19.18
CA ASN A 230 12.13 16.32 -19.44
C ASN A 230 12.71 17.14 -18.28
N ILE A 231 12.42 16.77 -17.03
CA ILE A 231 13.00 17.42 -15.85
C ILE A 231 14.52 17.23 -15.80
N ILE A 232 15.01 16.01 -16.05
CA ILE A 232 16.46 15.72 -16.04
C ILE A 232 17.20 16.53 -17.13
N ARG A 233 16.53 16.80 -18.25
CA ARG A 233 17.07 17.61 -19.36
C ARG A 233 16.94 19.12 -19.15
N GLY A 234 16.33 19.57 -18.06
CA GLY A 234 16.15 20.99 -17.75
C GLY A 234 15.02 21.67 -18.53
N ASN A 235 14.10 20.90 -19.12
CA ASN A 235 12.91 21.47 -19.77
C ASN A 235 11.91 21.95 -18.72
N GLU A 236 11.26 23.09 -18.98
CA GLU A 236 10.21 23.60 -18.11
C GLU A 236 8.99 22.69 -18.07
N TRP A 237 8.30 22.71 -16.93
CA TRP A 237 7.09 21.93 -16.73
C TRP A 237 5.96 22.48 -17.59
N LYS A 238 5.57 21.72 -18.63
CA LYS A 238 4.43 22.06 -19.48
C LYS A 238 3.13 21.63 -18.81
N GLU A 239 2.10 22.46 -18.88
CA GLU A 239 0.76 22.07 -18.46
C GLU A 239 0.28 20.91 -19.34
N THR A 240 -0.23 19.86 -18.71
CA THR A 240 -0.70 18.65 -19.39
C THR A 240 -2.15 18.41 -19.04
N GLU A 241 -2.90 17.86 -19.99
CA GLU A 241 -4.30 17.45 -19.80
C GLU A 241 -4.48 16.44 -18.65
N VAL A 242 -3.43 15.67 -18.33
CA VAL A 242 -3.45 14.66 -17.26
C VAL A 242 -3.37 15.29 -15.87
N PHE A 243 -2.62 16.38 -15.70
CA PHE A 243 -2.47 17.08 -14.41
C PHE A 243 -2.59 18.60 -14.58
N PRO A 244 -3.79 19.09 -14.91
CA PRO A 244 -4.00 20.52 -15.04
C PRO A 244 -4.06 21.18 -13.67
N ARG A 245 -3.48 22.39 -13.58
CA ARG A 245 -3.53 23.22 -12.37
C ARG A 245 -4.81 24.03 -12.27
N VAL A 246 -5.38 24.38 -13.41
CA VAL A 246 -6.62 25.14 -13.54
C VAL A 246 -7.61 24.30 -14.31
N ILE A 247 -8.82 24.18 -13.78
CA ILE A 247 -9.91 23.39 -14.34
C ILE A 247 -11.17 24.25 -14.37
N MET A 248 -12.03 23.99 -15.34
CA MET A 248 -13.31 24.63 -15.49
C MET A 248 -14.41 23.78 -14.84
N CYS A 249 -15.39 24.45 -14.27
CA CYS A 249 -16.56 23.84 -13.63
C CYS A 249 -17.81 24.56 -14.13
N ASP A 250 -18.75 23.80 -14.67
CA ASP A 250 -20.04 24.35 -15.07
C ASP A 250 -20.92 24.44 -13.81
N PHE A 251 -21.18 25.67 -13.37
CA PHE A 251 -21.98 25.96 -12.18
C PHE A 251 -23.38 26.44 -12.59
N GLN A 252 -24.41 25.67 -12.23
CA GLN A 252 -25.81 26.01 -12.47
C GLN A 252 -26.51 26.30 -11.14
N VAL A 253 -27.16 27.46 -11.06
CA VAL A 253 -27.94 27.93 -9.89
C VAL A 253 -29.41 27.59 -10.06
#